data_AF-A0A6V7HS74-F1
#
_entry.id   AF-A0A6V7HS74-F1
#
_cell.length_a   1.000
_cell.length_b   1.000
_cell.length_c   1.000
_cell.angle_alpha   90.00
_cell.angle_beta   90.00
_cell.angle_gamma   90.00
#
_symmetry.space_group_name_H-M   'P 1'
#
loop_
_entity.id
_entity.type
_entity.pdbx_description
1 polymer ?
#
loop_
_entity_poly.entity_id
_entity_poly.type
_entity_poly.pdbx_seq_one_letter_code
_entity_poly.pdbx_strand_id
1 'polypeptide(L)'
;FLAAIENMLAKDIADNKAIGDFGADEILKDVPGESLVRVITHCNAGSLATAGYGTALGVIRSLHNKGRLEHVYCTETRPYNQGARLTAYELVFDKLPGTLICDDMVAALMKSRKISAVVVGADRVAANGDTANKIGTYQ
;
A
#
# COMPACT_ATOMS: atom_id res chain seq x y z
N PHE A 1 -21.02 -9.59 24.30
CA PHE A 1 -20.86 -8.25 23.70
C PHE A 1 -19.38 -7.83 23.70
N LEU A 2 -18.73 -7.69 24.87
CA LEU A 2 -17.29 -7.35 24.95
C LEU A 2 -16.38 -8.28 24.13
N ALA A 3 -16.49 -9.59 24.35
CA ALA A 3 -15.69 -10.57 23.60
C ALA A 3 -15.89 -10.47 22.07
N ALA A 4 -17.07 -10.07 21.60
CA ALA A 4 -17.32 -9.88 20.17
C ALA A 4 -16.56 -8.65 19.64
N ILE A 5 -16.52 -7.55 20.40
CA ILE A 5 -15.80 -6.33 20.04
C ILE A 5 -14.29 -6.56 20.04
N GLU A 6 -13.76 -7.24 21.06
CA GLU A 6 -12.33 -7.58 21.14
C GLU A 6 -11.90 -8.48 19.97
N ASN A 7 -12.76 -9.44 19.61
CA ASN A 7 -12.53 -10.30 18.45
C ASN A 7 -12.51 -9.50 17.13
N MET A 8 -13.24 -8.40 17.01
CA MET A 8 -13.19 -7.57 15.79
C MET A 8 -11.82 -6.93 15.60
N LEU A 9 -11.16 -6.48 16.67
CA LEU A 9 -9.80 -5.94 16.60
C LEU A 9 -8.79 -7.00 16.12
N ALA A 10 -8.80 -8.17 16.76
CA ALA A 10 -7.91 -9.27 16.40
C ALA A 10 -8.16 -9.74 14.95
N LYS A 11 -9.43 -9.78 14.54
CA LYS A 11 -9.84 -10.13 13.18
C LYS A 11 -9.33 -9.12 12.15
N ASP A 12 -9.48 -7.82 12.39
CA ASP A 12 -9.00 -6.78 11.44
C ASP A 12 -7.49 -6.88 11.22
N ILE A 13 -6.71 -7.10 12.29
CA ILE A 13 -5.26 -7.32 12.18
C ILE A 13 -4.93 -8.58 11.37
N ALA A 14 -5.67 -9.67 11.57
CA ALA A 14 -5.46 -10.92 10.83
C ALA A 14 -5.82 -10.76 9.35
N ASP A 15 -6.94 -10.10 9.06
CA ASP A 15 -7.40 -9.83 7.69
C ASP A 15 -6.43 -8.89 6.95
N ASN A 16 -5.92 -7.84 7.61
CA ASN A 16 -4.93 -6.94 7.02
C ASN A 16 -3.63 -7.66 6.65
N LYS A 17 -3.16 -8.58 7.49
CA LYS A 17 -2.01 -9.44 7.18
C LYS A 17 -2.30 -10.34 5.98
N ALA A 18 -3.47 -10.97 5.94
CA ALA A 18 -3.89 -11.80 4.82
C ALA A 18 -3.96 -11.01 3.50
N ILE A 19 -4.52 -9.79 3.52
CA ILE A 19 -4.52 -8.88 2.36
C ILE A 19 -3.09 -8.62 1.89
N GLY A 20 -2.18 -8.35 2.84
CA GLY A 20 -0.77 -8.14 2.54
C GLY A 20 -0.12 -9.32 1.84
N ASP A 21 -0.28 -10.52 2.41
CA ASP A 21 0.34 -11.74 1.91
C ASP A 21 -0.20 -12.12 0.53
N PHE A 22 -1.53 -12.15 0.36
CA PHE A 22 -2.18 -12.47 -0.91
C PHE A 22 -1.88 -11.43 -1.99
N GLY A 23 -1.90 -10.15 -1.66
CA GLY A 23 -1.57 -9.09 -2.61
C GLY A 23 -0.10 -9.14 -3.04
N ALA A 24 0.81 -9.48 -2.12
CA ALA A 24 2.22 -9.67 -2.44
C ALA A 24 2.43 -10.89 -3.35
N ASP A 25 1.74 -12.02 -3.08
CA ASP A 25 1.83 -13.21 -3.93
C ASP A 25 1.29 -12.95 -5.33
N GLU A 26 0.17 -12.22 -5.47
CA GLU A 26 -0.38 -11.88 -6.77
C GLU A 26 0.57 -10.98 -7.59
N ILE A 27 1.19 -9.98 -6.94
CA ILE A 27 2.20 -9.12 -7.62
C ILE A 27 3.41 -9.93 -8.07
N LEU A 28 3.82 -10.93 -7.29
CA LEU A 28 5.03 -11.72 -7.56
C LEU A 28 4.80 -12.88 -8.54
N LYS A 29 3.55 -13.23 -8.82
CA LYS A 29 3.18 -14.36 -9.67
C LYS A 29 3.84 -14.32 -11.05
N ASP A 30 3.88 -13.14 -11.66
CA ASP A 30 4.47 -12.92 -12.99
C ASP A 30 5.89 -12.36 -12.94
N VAL A 31 6.49 -12.28 -11.75
CA VAL A 31 7.84 -11.75 -11.54
C VAL A 31 8.85 -12.91 -11.55
N PRO A 32 9.73 -13.00 -12.55
CA PRO A 32 10.60 -14.16 -12.74
C PRO A 32 11.63 -14.30 -11.61
N GLY A 33 11.71 -15.51 -11.07
CA GLY A 33 12.69 -15.90 -10.06
C GLY A 33 12.66 -15.01 -8.82
N GLU A 34 13.83 -14.56 -8.40
CA GLU A 34 14.02 -13.71 -7.21
C GLU A 34 14.07 -12.21 -7.56
N SER A 35 13.59 -11.80 -8.74
CA SER A 35 13.61 -10.39 -9.14
C SER A 35 12.86 -9.52 -8.14
N LEU A 36 13.42 -8.35 -7.82
CA LEU A 36 12.80 -7.39 -6.91
C LEU A 36 11.76 -6.54 -7.64
N VAL A 37 10.78 -6.02 -6.89
CA VAL A 37 9.69 -5.20 -7.43
C VAL A 37 9.72 -3.76 -6.94
N ARG A 38 9.30 -2.84 -7.81
CA ARG A 38 9.08 -1.43 -7.46
C ARG A 38 7.59 -1.14 -7.46
N VAL A 39 7.08 -0.57 -6.36
CA VAL A 39 5.65 -0.35 -6.16
C VAL A 39 5.35 1.13 -5.97
N ILE A 40 4.23 1.61 -6.54
CA ILE A 40 3.67 2.92 -6.23
C ILE A 40 2.46 2.75 -5.33
N THR A 41 2.30 3.64 -4.35
CA THR A 41 1.10 3.72 -3.51
C THR A 41 0.63 5.18 -3.34
N HIS A 42 -0.62 5.33 -2.89
CA HIS A 42 -1.31 6.61 -2.81
C HIS A 42 -2.12 6.73 -1.52
N CYS A 43 -2.25 7.96 -0.98
CA CYS A 43 -2.81 8.24 0.34
C CYS A 43 -2.05 7.51 1.45
N ASN A 44 -2.72 7.21 2.56
CA ASN A 44 -2.24 6.31 3.61
C ASN A 44 -3.22 5.15 3.80
N ALA A 45 -2.72 3.93 3.62
CA ALA A 45 -3.44 2.68 3.81
C ALA A 45 -2.61 1.72 4.69
N GLY A 46 -1.93 2.30 5.69
CA GLY A 46 -1.05 1.64 6.64
C GLY A 46 -1.70 1.35 8.00
N SER A 47 -0.86 1.18 9.02
CA SER A 47 -1.29 0.99 10.39
C SER A 47 -1.94 2.24 10.96
N LEU A 48 -1.60 3.42 10.43
CA LEU A 48 -2.25 4.69 10.81
C LEU A 48 -3.64 4.87 10.15
N ALA A 49 -4.10 3.89 9.36
CA ALA A 49 -5.42 3.89 8.71
C ALA A 49 -6.27 2.64 9.05
N THR A 50 -5.75 1.72 9.87
CA THR A 50 -6.37 0.42 10.19
C THR A 50 -6.11 0.04 11.65
N ALA A 51 -6.58 -1.12 12.12
CA ALA A 51 -6.18 -1.64 13.43
C ALA A 51 -4.67 -1.91 13.56
N GLY A 52 -3.99 -2.10 12.43
CA GLY A 52 -2.58 -2.41 12.36
C GLY A 52 -2.24 -3.09 11.04
N TYR A 53 -0.95 -3.10 10.70
CA TYR A 53 -0.39 -3.65 9.45
C TYR A 53 -0.82 -2.95 8.15
N GLY A 54 -2.07 -2.53 8.00
CA GLY A 54 -2.59 -1.85 6.82
C GLY A 54 -3.00 -2.79 5.69
N THR A 55 -3.54 -2.20 4.62
CA THR A 55 -4.02 -2.90 3.43
C THR A 55 -2.99 -2.78 2.31
N ALA A 56 -2.99 -1.71 1.52
CA ALA A 56 -2.00 -1.51 0.46
C ALA A 56 -0.57 -1.39 0.99
N LEU A 57 -0.39 -0.71 2.13
CA LEU A 57 0.93 -0.69 2.79
C LEU A 57 1.26 -2.03 3.45
N GLY A 58 0.25 -2.83 3.82
CA GLY A 58 0.40 -4.22 4.25
C GLY A 58 0.97 -5.11 3.15
N VAL A 59 0.54 -4.92 1.90
CA VAL A 59 1.13 -5.59 0.72
C VAL A 59 2.61 -5.23 0.56
N ILE A 60 2.94 -3.95 0.69
CA ILE A 60 4.34 -3.48 0.62
C ILE A 60 5.18 -4.06 1.76
N ARG A 61 4.64 -4.11 2.99
CA ARG A 61 5.28 -4.77 4.14
C ARG A 61 5.50 -6.27 3.88
N SER A 62 4.53 -6.95 3.27
CA SER A 62 4.65 -8.37 2.91
C SER A 62 5.73 -8.60 1.85
N LEU A 63 5.78 -7.76 0.81
CA LEU A 63 6.86 -7.79 -0.20
C LEU A 63 8.23 -7.59 0.43
N HIS A 64 8.35 -6.65 1.37
CA HIS A 64 9.59 -6.39 2.10
C HIS A 64 10.00 -7.57 2.98
N ASN A 65 9.06 -8.14 3.74
CA ASN A 65 9.32 -9.31 4.59
C ASN A 65 9.74 -10.55 3.77
N LYS A 66 9.23 -10.68 2.54
CA LYS A 66 9.64 -11.72 1.58
C LYS A 66 11.01 -11.43 0.93
N GLY A 67 11.64 -10.30 1.22
CA GLY A 67 12.90 -9.88 0.59
C GLY A 67 12.75 -9.53 -0.90
N ARG A 68 11.53 -9.20 -1.34
CA ARG A 68 11.20 -8.98 -2.76
C ARG A 68 10.91 -7.52 -3.11
N LEU A 69 10.84 -6.63 -2.12
CA LEU A 69 10.65 -5.20 -2.36
C LEU A 69 11.99 -4.52 -2.71
N GLU A 70 12.11 -3.98 -3.92
CA GLU A 70 13.24 -3.13 -4.29
C GLU A 70 13.07 -1.71 -3.75
N HIS A 71 11.89 -1.12 -4.01
CA HIS A 71 11.60 0.27 -3.68
C HIS A 71 10.10 0.54 -3.66
N VAL A 72 9.67 1.43 -2.78
CA VAL A 72 8.30 1.97 -2.77
C VAL A 72 8.30 3.47 -3.02
N TYR A 73 7.39 3.91 -3.88
CA TYR A 73 7.13 5.32 -4.12
C TYR A 73 5.75 5.67 -3.54
N CYS A 74 5.68 6.62 -2.62
CA CYS A 74 4.42 7.15 -2.12
C CYS A 74 4.21 8.57 -2.66
N THR A 75 3.01 8.87 -3.13
CA THR A 75 2.69 10.24 -3.57
C THR A 75 2.35 11.13 -2.38
N GLU A 76 2.48 12.45 -2.51
CA GLU A 76 2.16 13.36 -1.41
C GLU A 76 0.69 13.32 -1.00
N THR A 77 -0.23 13.11 -1.96
CA THR A 77 -1.69 13.01 -1.77
C THR A 77 -2.33 14.35 -1.34
N ARG A 78 -2.27 15.36 -2.22
CA ARG A 78 -2.93 16.65 -2.02
C ARG A 78 -4.46 16.49 -1.90
N PRO A 79 -5.15 17.41 -1.19
CA PRO A 79 -4.60 18.53 -0.43
C PRO A 79 -4.25 18.18 1.03
N TYR A 80 -4.56 16.96 1.48
CA TYR A 80 -4.46 16.57 2.89
C TYR A 80 -3.12 15.96 3.28
N ASN A 81 -2.30 15.65 2.27
CA ASN A 81 -0.91 15.24 2.40
C ASN A 81 -0.75 13.93 3.20
N GLN A 82 -1.68 12.98 3.09
CA GLN A 82 -1.57 11.73 3.86
C GLN A 82 -0.34 10.92 3.46
N GLY A 83 -0.01 10.86 2.17
CA GLY A 83 1.16 10.10 1.74
C GLY A 83 2.47 10.77 2.19
N ALA A 84 2.56 12.10 2.11
CA ALA A 84 3.73 12.83 2.61
C ALA A 84 3.87 12.81 4.14
N ARG A 85 2.75 12.81 4.89
CA ARG A 85 2.77 12.96 6.36
C ARG A 85 2.71 11.63 7.10
N LEU A 86 1.95 10.67 6.60
CA LEU A 86 1.64 9.41 7.30
C LEU A 86 2.33 8.23 6.62
N THR A 87 2.18 8.06 5.31
CA THR A 87 2.82 6.95 4.59
C THR A 87 4.33 7.07 4.66
N ALA A 88 4.90 8.24 4.34
CA ALA A 88 6.33 8.47 4.45
C ALA A 88 6.84 8.25 5.89
N TYR A 89 6.05 8.59 6.92
CA TYR A 89 6.39 8.28 8.30
C TYR A 89 6.44 6.77 8.55
N GLU A 90 5.42 6.01 8.13
CA GLU A 90 5.38 4.56 8.28
C GLU A 90 6.54 3.88 7.50
N LEU A 91 6.88 4.36 6.30
CA LEU A 91 8.02 3.85 5.53
C LEU A 91 9.34 4.04 6.27
N VAL A 92 9.57 5.21 6.88
CA VAL A 92 10.78 5.47 7.67
C VAL A 92 10.78 4.62 8.95
N PHE A 93 9.65 4.55 9.64
CA PHE A 93 9.51 3.78 10.89
C PHE A 93 9.82 2.29 10.67
N ASP A 94 9.27 1.69 9.59
CA ASP A 94 9.48 0.30 9.23
C ASP A 94 10.82 0.05 8.49
N LYS A 95 11.60 1.10 8.23
CA LYS A 95 12.87 1.06 7.47
C LYS A 95 12.70 0.50 6.05
N LEU A 96 11.57 0.80 5.42
CA LEU A 96 11.28 0.42 4.05
C LEU A 96 12.02 1.35 3.07
N PRO A 97 12.57 0.84 1.94
CA PRO A 97 13.23 1.66 0.93
C PRO A 97 12.20 2.53 0.19
N GLY A 98 11.95 3.73 0.72
CA GLY A 98 10.87 4.61 0.29
C GLY A 98 11.33 5.90 -0.39
N THR A 99 10.51 6.44 -1.29
CA THR A 99 10.67 7.80 -1.83
C THR A 99 9.31 8.48 -1.94
N LEU A 100 9.21 9.68 -1.36
CA LEU A 100 8.08 10.57 -1.54
C LEU A 100 8.19 11.27 -2.91
N ILE A 101 7.08 11.35 -3.63
CA ILE A 101 6.95 12.10 -4.90
C ILE A 101 5.72 13.02 -4.85
N CYS A 102 5.70 14.08 -5.67
CA CYS A 102 4.48 14.84 -5.89
C CYS A 102 3.46 14.03 -6.70
N ASP A 103 2.17 14.33 -6.57
CA ASP A 103 1.11 13.59 -7.27
C ASP A 103 1.24 13.70 -8.80
N ASP A 104 1.79 14.80 -9.32
CA ASP A 104 2.03 15.05 -10.75
C ASP A 104 3.27 14.34 -11.32
N MET A 105 4.11 13.74 -10.47
CA MET A 105 5.33 13.03 -10.90
C MET A 105 5.09 11.58 -11.30
N VAL A 106 3.89 11.02 -11.05
CA VAL A 106 3.58 9.59 -11.23
C VAL A 106 3.85 9.13 -12.67
N ALA A 107 3.36 9.86 -13.67
CA ALA A 107 3.55 9.51 -15.08
C ALA A 107 5.04 9.55 -15.49
N ALA A 108 5.79 10.57 -15.04
CA ALA A 108 7.22 10.68 -15.30
C ALA A 108 8.02 9.55 -14.62
N LEU A 109 7.61 9.16 -13.40
CA LEU A 109 8.20 8.04 -12.68
C LEU A 109 7.96 6.72 -13.41
N MET A 110 6.72 6.43 -13.81
CA MET A 110 6.38 5.20 -14.55
C MET A 110 7.12 5.09 -15.88
N LYS A 111 7.40 6.22 -16.54
CA LYS A 111 8.20 6.24 -17.78
C LYS A 111 9.69 6.00 -17.53
N SER A 112 10.23 6.48 -16.42
CA SER A 112 11.68 6.51 -16.15
C SER A 112 12.19 5.37 -15.27
N ARG A 113 11.27 4.64 -14.62
CA ARG A 113 11.57 3.48 -13.75
C ARG A 113 10.68 2.32 -14.16
N LYS A 114 11.22 1.11 -14.04
CA LYS A 114 10.44 -0.12 -14.23
C LYS A 114 9.56 -0.35 -12.99
N ILE A 115 8.36 0.22 -13.01
CA ILE A 115 7.35 0.00 -11.96
C ILE A 115 6.66 -1.34 -12.21
N SER A 116 6.59 -2.17 -11.18
CA SER A 116 6.01 -3.52 -11.26
C SER A 116 4.53 -3.51 -10.92
N ALA A 117 4.11 -2.66 -9.99
CA ALA A 117 2.72 -2.59 -9.55
C ALA A 117 2.35 -1.20 -9.00
N VAL A 118 1.06 -0.88 -9.06
CA VAL A 118 0.43 0.20 -8.30
C VAL A 118 -0.53 -0.47 -7.32
N VAL A 119 -0.40 -0.18 -6.03
CA VAL A 119 -1.27 -0.74 -4.98
C VAL A 119 -1.82 0.39 -4.14
N VAL A 120 -3.14 0.47 -4.09
CA VAL A 120 -3.89 1.53 -3.39
C VAL A 120 -4.90 0.93 -2.42
N GLY A 121 -5.29 1.71 -1.42
CA GLY A 121 -6.44 1.38 -0.58
C GLY A 121 -7.77 1.59 -1.30
N ALA A 122 -8.87 1.42 -0.56
CA ALA A 122 -10.21 1.75 -1.01
C ALA A 122 -11.03 2.30 0.15
N ASP A 123 -11.79 3.36 -0.09
CA ASP A 123 -12.82 3.83 0.84
C ASP A 123 -14.11 3.02 0.66
N ARG A 124 -14.44 2.65 -0.59
CA ARG A 124 -15.57 1.78 -0.94
C ARG A 124 -15.38 1.13 -2.30
N VAL A 125 -15.71 -0.15 -2.41
CA VAL A 125 -15.80 -0.88 -3.67
C VAL A 125 -17.26 -1.25 -3.93
N ALA A 126 -17.80 -0.87 -5.08
CA ALA A 126 -19.16 -1.21 -5.51
C ALA A 126 -19.24 -2.66 -6.02
N ALA A 127 -20.46 -3.19 -6.18
CA ALA A 127 -20.66 -4.58 -6.61
C ALA A 127 -20.07 -4.91 -8.00
N ASN A 128 -19.86 -3.90 -8.86
CA ASN A 128 -19.23 -4.02 -10.17
C ASN A 128 -17.71 -3.83 -10.14
N GLY A 129 -17.12 -3.53 -8.97
CA GLY A 129 -15.69 -3.25 -8.82
C GLY A 129 -15.29 -1.78 -8.89
N ASP A 130 -16.23 -0.86 -9.17
CA ASP A 130 -15.93 0.57 -9.14
C ASP A 130 -15.45 0.97 -7.74
N THR A 131 -14.27 1.58 -7.68
CA THR A 131 -13.57 1.84 -6.43
C THR A 131 -13.52 3.33 -6.15
N ALA A 132 -14.31 3.77 -5.16
CA ALA A 132 -14.15 5.09 -4.57
C ALA A 132 -12.96 5.06 -3.61
N ASN A 133 -12.01 5.96 -3.83
CA ASN A 133 -10.83 6.13 -3.01
C ASN A 133 -10.40 7.60 -3.02
N LYS A 134 -9.31 7.93 -2.31
CA LYS A 134 -8.74 9.28 -2.28
C LYS A 134 -8.55 9.87 -3.70
N ILE A 135 -8.91 11.14 -3.85
CA ILE A 135 -8.69 11.91 -5.08
C ILE A 135 -7.24 11.79 -5.55
N GLY A 136 -7.04 11.51 -6.83
CA GLY A 136 -5.74 11.13 -7.40
C GLY A 136 -5.64 9.65 -7.74
N THR A 137 -6.44 8.77 -7.12
CA THR A 137 -6.42 7.32 -7.42
C THR A 137 -6.80 6.98 -8.86
N TYR A 138 -7.74 7.71 -9.45
CA TYR A 138 -8.22 7.47 -10.81
C TYR A 138 -7.30 8.05 -11.90
N GLN A 139 -6.46 9.04 -11.56
CA GLN A 139 -5.58 9.73 -12.51
C GLN A 139 -4.45 8.82 -12.98
#